data_AF-A0A7W7MYB4-F1
#
_entry.id   AF-A0A7W7MYB4-F1
#
_cell.length_a   1.000
_cell.length_b   1.000
_cell.length_c   1.000
_cell.angle_alpha   90.00
_cell.angle_beta   90.00
_cell.angle_gamma   90.00
#
_symmetry.space_group_name_H-M   'P 1'
#
loop_
_entity.id
_entity.type
_entity.pdbx_description
1 polymer ?
#
loop_
_entity_poly.entity_id
_entity_poly.type
_entity_poly.pdbx_seq_one_letter_code
_entity_poly.pdbx_strand_id
1 'polypeptide(L)'
;MRELLRKIIRTGRVAEDPPARPRGTVPGAAGELRGSVQIRHVDAGSCNGCEVEIASAFGPVHDAERYGARLVASPRHADALLVTGPVTRNMRVALRRTYEAVPEPKVVVALGDCARGCGVFAEAYGVAGPVDDVVPVDAEVPGCPPEPEAIVAALRGLTGR
;
A
#
# COMPACT_ATOMS: atom_id res chain seq x y z
N MET A 1 -2.84 12.23 -43.36
CA MET A 1 -3.99 12.38 -42.45
C MET A 1 -5.06 11.28 -42.62
N ARG A 2 -5.64 11.07 -43.81
CA ARG A 2 -6.73 10.08 -44.03
C ARG A 2 -6.33 8.61 -43.78
N GLU A 3 -5.11 8.22 -44.13
CA GLU A 3 -4.62 6.84 -43.86
C GLU A 3 -4.41 6.55 -42.38
N LEU A 4 -3.87 7.52 -41.63
CA LEU A 4 -3.69 7.40 -40.19
C LEU A 4 -5.04 7.26 -39.48
N LEU A 5 -6.03 8.07 -39.87
CA LEU A 5 -7.41 7.97 -39.37
C LEU A 5 -8.04 6.60 -39.68
N ARG A 6 -7.90 6.08 -40.90
CA ARG A 6 -8.36 4.71 -41.22
C ARG A 6 -7.68 3.66 -40.36
N LYS A 7 -6.38 3.79 -40.12
CA LYS A 7 -5.61 2.85 -39.29
C LYS A 7 -6.08 2.90 -37.84
N ILE A 8 -6.27 4.09 -37.26
CA ILE A 8 -6.80 4.24 -35.89
C ILE A 8 -8.20 3.62 -35.76
N ILE A 9 -9.11 3.91 -36.69
CA ILE A 9 -10.49 3.37 -36.66
C ILE A 9 -10.48 1.85 -36.82
N ARG A 10 -9.66 1.31 -37.74
CA ARG A 10 -9.55 -0.13 -37.98
C ARG A 10 -8.89 -0.88 -36.82
N THR A 11 -7.86 -0.28 -36.21
CA THR A 11 -7.14 -0.89 -35.09
C THR A 11 -7.94 -0.83 -33.79
N GLY A 12 -8.75 0.21 -33.59
CA GLY A 12 -9.58 0.36 -32.40
C GLY A 12 -8.76 0.47 -31.11
N ARG A 13 -9.37 0.12 -29.97
CA ARG A 13 -8.64 -0.09 -28.71
C ARG A 13 -8.01 -1.48 -28.73
N VAL A 14 -6.68 -1.52 -28.65
CA VAL A 14 -5.91 -2.77 -28.48
C VAL A 14 -5.69 -3.10 -27.00
N ALA A 15 -5.76 -2.09 -26.14
CA ALA A 15 -5.61 -2.26 -24.71
C ALA A 15 -6.81 -3.02 -24.13
N GLU A 16 -6.53 -3.90 -23.16
CA GLU A 16 -7.53 -4.55 -22.33
C GLU A 16 -8.40 -3.50 -21.61
N ASP A 17 -9.66 -3.87 -21.37
CA ASP A 17 -10.56 -3.02 -20.59
C ASP A 17 -10.01 -2.83 -19.16
N PRO A 18 -10.13 -1.61 -18.59
CA PRO A 18 -9.71 -1.39 -17.23
C PRO A 18 -10.54 -2.25 -16.28
N PRO A 19 -9.92 -2.84 -15.24
CA PRO A 19 -10.66 -3.61 -14.26
C PRO A 19 -11.71 -2.74 -13.57
N ALA A 20 -12.81 -3.37 -13.16
CA ALA A 20 -13.87 -2.66 -12.45
C ALA A 20 -13.30 -1.98 -11.20
N ARG A 21 -13.77 -0.75 -10.92
CA ARG A 21 -13.41 0.01 -9.73
C ARG A 21 -13.70 -0.83 -8.47
N PRO A 22 -12.79 -0.90 -7.50
CA PRO A 22 -13.02 -1.67 -6.28
C PRO A 22 -14.28 -1.18 -5.55
N ARG A 23 -15.07 -2.13 -5.06
CA ARG A 23 -16.25 -1.87 -4.23
C ARG A 23 -15.82 -1.97 -2.76
N GLY A 24 -16.02 -0.91 -2.00
CA GLY A 24 -15.54 -0.79 -0.62
C GLY A 24 -14.37 0.18 -0.54
N THR A 25 -14.64 1.37 -0.01
CA THR A 25 -13.61 2.32 0.38
C THR A 25 -12.93 1.80 1.64
N VAL A 26 -11.62 2.01 1.74
CA VAL A 26 -10.95 1.96 3.05
C VAL A 26 -11.71 2.94 3.99
N PRO A 27 -12.08 2.53 5.21
CA PRO A 27 -12.83 3.40 6.13
C PRO A 27 -12.08 4.70 6.45
N GLY A 28 -12.80 5.74 6.88
CA GLY A 28 -12.18 6.95 7.45
C GLY A 28 -11.58 7.94 6.44
N ALA A 29 -10.47 8.59 6.82
CA ALA A 29 -9.78 9.64 6.04
C ALA A 29 -9.35 9.18 4.63
N ALA A 30 -9.23 7.86 4.44
CA ALA A 30 -9.00 7.24 3.14
C ALA A 30 -10.11 7.51 2.11
N GLY A 31 -11.32 7.90 2.55
CA GLY A 31 -12.40 8.32 1.65
C GLY A 31 -12.15 9.64 0.92
N GLU A 32 -11.24 10.48 1.43
CA GLU A 32 -10.83 11.76 0.84
C GLU A 32 -9.75 11.58 -0.23
N LEU A 33 -8.88 10.58 -0.08
CA LEU A 33 -7.85 10.25 -1.05
C LEU A 33 -8.48 9.61 -2.29
N ARG A 34 -8.21 10.18 -3.48
CA ARG A 34 -8.73 9.65 -4.76
C ARG A 34 -7.77 9.90 -5.91
N GLY A 35 -7.59 8.88 -6.73
CA GLY A 35 -6.97 8.92 -8.04
C GLY A 35 -5.44 9.04 -8.08
N SER A 36 -4.82 9.60 -7.04
CA SER A 36 -3.37 9.69 -6.88
C SER A 36 -3.02 9.67 -5.39
N VAL A 37 -2.41 8.58 -4.92
CA VAL A 37 -2.03 8.36 -3.53
C VAL A 37 -0.52 8.12 -3.47
N GLN A 38 0.19 8.99 -2.77
CA GLN A 38 1.61 8.84 -2.50
C GLN A 38 1.81 8.00 -1.24
N ILE A 39 2.58 6.92 -1.35
CA ILE A 39 2.72 5.91 -0.30
C ILE A 39 4.17 5.88 0.16
N ARG A 40 4.38 5.99 1.47
CA ARG A 40 5.67 5.70 2.08
C ARG A 40 5.61 4.33 2.76
N HIS A 41 6.38 3.39 2.23
CA HIS A 41 6.61 2.10 2.91
C HIS A 41 7.46 2.29 4.17
N VAL A 42 7.13 1.61 5.27
CA VAL A 42 7.92 1.62 6.50
C VAL A 42 8.06 0.18 6.99
N ASP A 43 9.29 -0.33 6.93
CA ASP A 43 9.66 -1.58 7.60
C ASP A 43 9.82 -1.34 9.10
N ALA A 44 8.97 -1.95 9.93
CA ALA A 44 9.01 -1.83 11.39
C ALA A 44 9.74 -3.01 12.08
N GLY A 45 10.26 -3.97 11.32
CA GLY A 45 10.87 -5.20 11.84
C GLY A 45 10.60 -6.45 11.01
N SER A 46 10.31 -6.29 9.72
CA SER A 46 9.97 -7.34 8.77
C SER A 46 11.13 -8.30 8.50
N CYS A 47 10.81 -9.48 7.98
CA CYS A 47 11.76 -10.46 7.48
C CYS A 47 12.13 -10.28 5.99
N ASN A 48 11.76 -9.15 5.39
CA ASN A 48 11.84 -8.84 3.95
C ASN A 48 10.84 -9.56 3.04
N GLY A 49 10.01 -10.48 3.57
CA GLY A 49 9.04 -11.20 2.75
C GLY A 49 7.95 -10.30 2.15
N CYS A 50 7.39 -9.40 2.95
CA CYS A 50 6.36 -8.46 2.46
C CYS A 50 6.95 -7.43 1.49
N GLU A 51 8.20 -7.03 1.68
CA GLU A 51 8.93 -6.08 0.84
C GLU A 51 9.14 -6.60 -0.58
N VAL A 52 9.43 -7.91 -0.71
CA VAL A 52 9.52 -8.57 -2.02
C VAL A 52 8.18 -8.51 -2.74
N GLU A 53 7.07 -8.79 -2.04
CA GLU A 53 5.74 -8.72 -2.65
C GLU A 53 5.29 -7.28 -2.96
N ILE A 54 5.71 -6.29 -2.15
CA ILE A 54 5.54 -4.87 -2.49
C ILE A 54 6.30 -4.56 -3.78
N ALA A 55 7.55 -4.99 -3.91
CA ALA A 55 8.32 -4.78 -5.14
C ALA A 55 7.65 -5.44 -6.35
N SER A 56 7.09 -6.64 -6.19
CA SER A 56 6.29 -7.31 -7.22
C SER A 56 5.03 -6.51 -7.58
N ALA A 57 4.30 -6.01 -6.57
CA ALA A 57 3.07 -5.22 -6.78
C ALA A 57 3.33 -3.92 -7.59
N PHE A 58 4.48 -3.28 -7.39
CA PHE A 58 4.92 -2.11 -8.18
C PHE A 58 5.75 -2.49 -9.42
N GLY A 59 5.97 -3.79 -9.64
CA GLY A 59 6.66 -4.31 -10.82
C GLY A 59 5.77 -4.29 -12.07
N PRO A 60 6.35 -4.53 -13.26
CA PRO A 60 5.65 -4.38 -14.54
C PRO A 60 4.48 -5.36 -14.75
N VAL A 61 4.41 -6.44 -13.96
CA VAL A 61 3.35 -7.45 -14.06
C VAL A 61 2.05 -6.96 -13.42
N HIS A 62 2.13 -6.41 -12.20
CA HIS A 62 0.96 -5.97 -11.45
C HIS A 62 0.72 -4.46 -11.54
N ASP A 63 1.80 -3.69 -11.73
CA ASP A 63 1.83 -2.25 -12.00
C ASP A 63 0.83 -1.45 -11.15
N ALA A 64 1.04 -1.41 -9.84
CA ALA A 64 0.19 -0.63 -8.93
C ALA A 64 0.13 0.88 -9.33
N GLU A 65 1.18 1.40 -9.97
CA GLU A 65 1.27 2.81 -10.37
C GLU A 65 0.20 3.22 -11.38
N ARG A 66 -0.24 2.31 -12.28
CA ARG A 66 -1.34 2.59 -13.21
C ARG A 66 -2.66 2.94 -12.52
N TYR A 67 -2.84 2.49 -11.28
CA TYR A 67 -4.02 2.77 -10.47
C TYR A 67 -3.86 4.03 -9.61
N GLY A 68 -2.76 4.76 -9.77
CA GLY A 68 -2.49 6.01 -9.07
C GLY A 68 -1.83 5.83 -7.70
N ALA A 69 -1.36 4.64 -7.35
CA ALA A 69 -0.58 4.40 -6.14
C ALA A 69 0.91 4.57 -6.46
N ARG A 70 1.65 5.41 -5.74
CA ARG A 70 3.07 5.65 -6.04
C ARG A 70 3.93 5.61 -4.80
N LEU A 71 5.09 4.94 -4.86
CA LEU A 71 6.04 4.94 -3.76
C LEU A 71 6.84 6.25 -3.70
N VAL A 72 6.90 6.86 -2.53
CA VAL A 72 7.70 8.06 -2.26
C VAL A 72 8.71 7.81 -1.15
N ALA A 73 9.86 8.48 -1.23
CA ALA A 73 10.95 8.30 -0.28
C ALA A 73 10.74 9.06 1.05
N SER A 74 10.08 10.21 0.99
CA SER A 74 9.87 11.09 2.15
C SER A 74 8.46 10.94 2.70
N PRO A 75 8.28 10.73 4.01
CA PRO A 75 6.95 10.73 4.62
C PRO A 75 6.25 12.09 4.49
N ARG A 76 7.00 13.19 4.34
CA ARG A 76 6.43 14.53 4.13
C ARG A 76 5.75 14.71 2.77
N HIS A 77 5.98 13.79 1.83
CA HIS A 77 5.35 13.76 0.51
C HIS A 77 4.35 12.61 0.38
N ALA A 78 4.07 11.89 1.48
CA ALA A 78 3.17 10.77 1.48
C ALA A 78 1.76 11.21 1.90
N ASP A 79 0.77 10.53 1.36
CA ASP A 79 -0.63 10.57 1.77
C ASP A 79 -0.99 9.29 2.55
N ALA A 80 -0.19 8.23 2.40
CA ALA A 80 -0.39 6.96 3.10
C ALA A 80 0.92 6.32 3.56
N LEU A 81 0.85 5.58 4.67
CA LEU A 81 1.91 4.69 5.14
C LEU A 81 1.52 3.24 4.84
N LEU A 82 2.46 2.48 4.29
CA LEU A 82 2.35 1.03 4.15
C LEU A 82 3.37 0.40 5.10
N VAL A 83 2.89 -0.16 6.21
CA VAL A 83 3.75 -0.61 7.31
C VAL A 83 3.84 -2.13 7.32
N THR A 84 5.05 -2.67 7.41
CA THR A 84 5.33 -4.11 7.42
C THR A 84 6.04 -4.56 8.69
N GLY A 85 5.90 -5.86 8.98
CA GLY A 85 6.58 -6.52 10.09
C GLY A 85 5.92 -6.31 11.45
N PRO A 86 6.30 -7.10 12.46
CA PRO A 86 5.96 -6.78 13.84
C PRO A 86 6.72 -5.51 14.24
N VAL A 87 6.12 -4.61 15.01
CA VAL A 87 6.85 -3.41 15.42
C VAL A 87 7.90 -3.81 16.45
N THR A 88 9.18 -3.76 16.08
CA THR A 88 10.27 -4.02 17.02
C THR A 88 10.37 -2.88 18.03
N ARG A 89 10.89 -3.16 19.23
CA ARG A 89 11.11 -2.15 20.28
C ARG A 89 11.93 -0.96 19.78
N ASN A 90 12.94 -1.24 18.94
CA ASN A 90 13.81 -0.22 18.37
C ASN A 90 13.11 0.63 17.31
N MET A 91 12.15 0.06 16.56
CA MET A 91 11.41 0.78 15.52
C MET A 91 10.21 1.57 16.03
N ARG A 92 9.73 1.33 17.25
CA ARG A 92 8.55 2.02 17.81
C ARG A 92 8.61 3.55 17.68
N VAL A 93 9.73 4.17 18.06
CA VAL A 93 9.90 5.63 18.00
C VAL A 93 10.01 6.13 16.56
N ALA A 94 10.71 5.38 15.70
CA ALA A 94 10.88 5.74 14.31
C ALA A 94 9.55 5.69 13.54
N LEU A 95 8.73 4.65 13.77
CA LEU A 95 7.40 4.52 13.19
C LEU A 95 6.49 5.68 13.59
N ARG A 96 6.41 5.97 14.90
CA ARG A 96 5.57 7.08 15.40
C ARG A 96 5.99 8.43 14.82
N ARG A 97 7.29 8.74 14.81
CA ARG A 97 7.81 9.99 14.21
C ARG A 97 7.54 10.07 12.71
N THR A 98 7.58 8.94 12.01
CA THR A 98 7.27 8.87 10.59
C THR A 98 5.80 9.21 10.36
N TYR A 99 4.89 8.61 11.12
CA TYR A 99 3.45 8.91 11.11
C TYR A 99 3.15 10.38 11.42
N GLU A 100 3.78 10.95 12.45
CA GLU A 100 3.65 12.37 12.80
C GLU A 100 4.14 13.31 11.69
N ALA A 101 5.10 12.88 10.85
CA ALA A 101 5.66 13.67 9.78
C ALA A 101 4.84 13.66 8.47
N VAL A 102 3.85 12.77 8.36
CA VAL A 102 2.93 12.73 7.21
C VAL A 102 1.91 13.88 7.35
N PRO A 103 1.58 14.64 6.30
CA PRO A 103 0.50 15.64 6.33
C PRO A 103 -0.89 15.00 6.49
N GLU A 104 -1.89 15.75 6.93
CA GLU A 104 -3.29 15.31 6.83
C GLU A 104 -3.88 15.69 5.45
N PRO A 105 -4.82 14.89 4.89
CA PRO A 105 -5.31 13.61 5.41
C PRO A 105 -4.31 12.46 5.17
N LYS A 106 -4.08 11.61 6.19
CA LYS A 106 -3.24 10.41 6.06
C LYS A 106 -3.96 9.11 6.33
N VAL A 107 -3.43 8.03 5.77
CA VAL A 107 -3.92 6.66 5.95
C VAL A 107 -2.77 5.72 6.32
N VAL A 108 -3.02 4.77 7.22
CA VAL A 108 -2.06 3.71 7.57
C VAL A 108 -2.61 2.36 7.16
N VAL A 109 -1.82 1.62 6.37
CA VAL A 109 -2.11 0.24 5.97
C VAL A 109 -1.11 -0.69 6.63
N ALA A 110 -1.60 -1.62 7.46
CA ALA A 110 -0.82 -2.71 8.00
C ALA A 110 -0.76 -3.87 6.99
N LEU A 111 0.44 -4.20 6.52
CA LEU A 111 0.68 -5.20 5.49
C LEU A 111 1.27 -6.48 6.10
N GLY A 112 0.52 -7.57 5.98
CA GLY A 112 0.92 -8.90 6.42
C GLY A 112 0.58 -9.22 7.87
N ASP A 113 0.56 -10.51 8.20
CA ASP A 113 0.07 -11.01 9.49
C ASP A 113 0.93 -10.56 10.67
N CYS A 114 2.22 -10.33 10.43
CA CYS A 114 3.10 -9.77 11.45
C CYS A 114 2.76 -8.32 11.81
N ALA A 115 2.31 -7.51 10.84
CA ALA A 115 1.91 -6.13 11.10
C ALA A 115 0.57 -6.06 11.87
N ARG A 116 -0.33 -7.02 11.62
CA ARG A 116 -1.68 -7.08 12.21
C ARG A 116 -1.69 -7.65 13.62
N GLY A 117 -0.89 -8.68 13.88
CA GLY A 117 -0.93 -9.42 15.14
C GLY A 117 0.40 -10.04 15.56
N CYS A 118 1.52 -9.48 15.11
CA CYS A 118 2.89 -9.98 15.33
C CYS A 118 3.22 -11.36 14.72
N GLY A 119 2.23 -12.10 14.23
CA GLY A 119 2.41 -13.42 13.62
C GLY A 119 3.16 -14.37 14.56
N VAL A 120 4.19 -15.04 14.04
CA VAL A 120 5.03 -15.97 14.80
C VAL A 120 5.85 -15.29 15.92
N PHE A 121 5.88 -13.95 15.96
CA PHE A 121 6.69 -13.17 16.91
C PHE A 121 5.88 -12.54 18.05
N ALA A 122 4.60 -12.91 18.23
CA ALA A 122 3.71 -12.29 19.24
C ALA A 122 4.28 -12.26 20.66
N GLU A 123 5.02 -13.28 21.07
CA GLU A 123 5.60 -13.39 22.41
C GLU A 123 7.11 -13.09 22.44
N ALA A 124 7.69 -12.62 21.32
CA ALA A 124 9.11 -12.39 21.23
C ALA A 124 9.55 -11.16 22.03
N TYR A 125 10.63 -11.29 22.82
CA TYR A 125 11.13 -10.23 23.70
C TYR A 125 11.45 -8.90 22.98
N GLY A 126 11.83 -8.97 21.69
CA GLY A 126 12.23 -7.82 20.87
C GLY A 126 11.07 -7.09 20.20
N VAL A 127 9.85 -7.63 20.29
CA VAL A 127 8.65 -7.06 19.68
C VAL A 127 7.94 -6.14 20.69
N ALA A 128 7.47 -5.00 20.20
CA ALA A 128 6.68 -4.03 20.96
C ALA A 128 5.18 -4.26 20.80
N GLY A 129 4.75 -4.86 19.69
CA GLY A 129 3.35 -5.16 19.38
C GLY A 129 3.06 -5.12 17.88
N PRO A 130 1.79 -5.31 17.49
CA PRO A 130 1.32 -5.02 16.14
C PRO A 130 1.43 -3.51 15.82
N VAL A 131 1.18 -3.14 14.58
CA VAL A 131 1.25 -1.74 14.13
C VAL A 131 0.24 -0.86 14.87
N ASP A 132 -0.97 -1.39 15.12
CA ASP A 132 -2.07 -0.65 15.75
C ASP A 132 -1.79 -0.25 17.21
N ASP A 133 -0.86 -0.93 17.89
CA ASP A 133 -0.40 -0.55 19.23
C ASP A 133 0.47 0.72 19.23
N VAL A 134 0.93 1.17 18.06
CA VAL A 134 1.90 2.27 17.90
C VAL A 134 1.34 3.44 17.10
N VAL A 135 0.60 3.18 16.03
CA VAL A 135 -0.05 4.17 15.16
C VAL A 135 -1.43 3.65 14.74
N PRO A 136 -2.45 4.50 14.58
CA PRO A 136 -3.79 4.05 14.21
C PRO A 136 -3.78 3.41 12.82
N VAL A 137 -4.31 2.19 12.70
CA VAL A 137 -4.41 1.46 11.43
C VAL A 137 -5.80 1.65 10.81
N ASP A 138 -5.84 2.05 9.54
CA ASP A 138 -7.09 2.27 8.80
C ASP A 138 -7.48 1.07 7.92
N ALA A 139 -6.48 0.32 7.44
CA ALA A 139 -6.68 -0.89 6.65
C ALA A 139 -5.62 -1.95 6.96
N GLU A 140 -6.02 -3.20 6.78
CA GLU A 140 -5.15 -4.35 6.95
C GLU A 140 -5.16 -5.22 5.70
N VAL A 141 -4.00 -5.75 5.33
CA VAL A 141 -3.87 -6.74 4.24
C VAL A 141 -3.36 -8.05 4.85
N PRO A 142 -4.21 -9.09 4.99
CA PRO A 142 -3.77 -10.40 5.47
C PRO A 142 -2.72 -11.05 4.56
N GLY A 143 -1.82 -11.84 5.15
CA GLY A 143 -0.91 -12.73 4.42
C GLY A 143 0.51 -12.83 5.01
N CYS A 144 1.25 -13.86 4.63
CA CYS A 144 2.61 -14.11 5.11
C CYS A 144 3.54 -14.71 4.01
N PRO A 145 3.97 -13.90 3.01
CA PRO A 145 3.52 -12.54 2.72
C PRO A 145 2.17 -12.51 1.96
N PRO A 146 1.46 -11.38 1.92
CA PRO A 146 0.30 -11.21 1.05
C PRO A 146 0.68 -11.30 -0.43
N GLU A 147 -0.15 -11.93 -1.26
CA GLU A 147 0.05 -11.94 -2.71
C GLU A 147 0.05 -10.51 -3.29
N PRO A 148 0.84 -10.22 -4.33
CA PRO A 148 0.88 -8.89 -4.97
C PRO A 148 -0.50 -8.37 -5.39
N GLU A 149 -1.38 -9.25 -5.87
CA GLU A 149 -2.75 -8.92 -6.25
C GLU A 149 -3.57 -8.41 -5.06
N ALA A 150 -3.36 -8.97 -3.87
CA ALA A 150 -4.02 -8.51 -2.65
C ALA A 150 -3.49 -7.14 -2.23
N ILE A 151 -2.19 -6.89 -2.39
CA ILE A 151 -1.58 -5.57 -2.16
C ILE A 151 -2.17 -4.56 -3.14
N VAL A 152 -2.19 -4.87 -4.44
CA VAL A 152 -2.79 -4.00 -5.46
C VAL A 152 -4.27 -3.75 -5.17
N ALA A 153 -5.04 -4.75 -4.80
CA ALA A 153 -6.46 -4.57 -4.45
C ALA A 153 -6.66 -3.60 -3.28
N ALA A 154 -5.82 -3.70 -2.24
CA ALA A 154 -5.85 -2.76 -1.11
C ALA A 154 -5.48 -1.33 -1.55
N LEU A 155 -4.42 -1.18 -2.35
CA LEU A 155 -4.00 0.13 -2.88
C LEU A 155 -5.06 0.74 -3.81
N ARG A 156 -5.72 -0.08 -4.63
CA ARG A 156 -6.85 0.35 -5.46
C ARG A 156 -8.03 0.80 -4.61
N GLY A 157 -8.25 0.19 -3.45
CA GLY A 157 -9.23 0.65 -2.46
C GLY A 157 -8.95 2.06 -1.97
N LEU A 158 -7.67 2.41 -1.76
CA LEU A 158 -7.24 3.76 -1.38
C LEU A 158 -7.36 4.76 -2.54
N THR A 159 -6.87 4.41 -3.73
CA THR A 159 -6.93 5.31 -4.88
C THR A 159 -8.33 5.43 -5.45
N GLY A 160 -9.19 4.46 -5.17
CA GLY A 160 -10.49 4.30 -5.77
C GLY A 160 -10.41 4.20 -7.30
N ARG A 161 -9.42 3.50 -7.86
CA ARG A 161 -9.29 3.20 -9.30
C ARG A 161 -9.07 1.71 -9.50
#